data_AF-A0A3B8V607-F1
#
_entry.id   AF-A0A3B8V607-F1
#
_cell.length_a   1.000
_cell.length_b   1.000
_cell.length_c   1.000
_cell.angle_alpha   90.00
_cell.angle_beta   90.00
_cell.angle_gamma   90.00
#
_symmetry.space_group_name_H-M   'P 1'
#
loop_
_entity.id
_entity.type
_entity.pdbx_description
1 polymer ?
#
loop_
_entity_poly.entity_id
_entity_poly.type
_entity_poly.pdbx_seq_one_letter_code
_entity_poly.pdbx_strand_id
1 'polypeptide(L)'
;MKYSNWQTLATSDERKAESIDVSIELPEEAGNKYQGQSCEISYTVEAVQASAHVESDDDPDTTYLYTVTDLVNWGKSVNEGASYAGKTVKLMDNMSFYNSGKRYEWTPVDLTKSNNAGLVFDGNKKSITYLTIKGTYGGYGYAFFKTCKAAFTVKDVTFANINIEAADSNVVGVVMGYSYSTTTFENVKVQYCKIEGFGKVGTFIGMAADPGMKVNFKDCTSKNNTIEGGYNMGGIMGNYQRSAKGEENVTMDNVTLENNKFTVVANYKFGAVKDIDSKITCAAGANDRCIGNGNAVKGKYVGNKSGGVVYYYGCY
;
A
#
# COMPACT_ATOMS: atom_id res chain seq x y z
N MET A 1 -48.10 32.91 -5.94
CA MET A 1 -46.67 32.55 -5.73
C MET A 1 -46.58 31.04 -5.70
N LYS A 2 -45.76 30.41 -6.56
CA LYS A 2 -45.42 28.99 -6.42
C LYS A 2 -44.28 28.92 -5.42
N TYR A 3 -44.49 28.27 -4.28
CA TYR A 3 -43.42 28.02 -3.32
C TYR A 3 -42.76 26.69 -3.68
N SER A 4 -41.48 26.71 -4.02
CA SER A 4 -40.66 25.50 -3.98
C SER A 4 -40.20 25.35 -2.54
N ASN A 5 -40.75 24.38 -1.80
CA ASN A 5 -40.23 24.02 -0.49
C ASN A 5 -39.14 22.96 -0.69
N TRP A 6 -37.89 23.39 -0.66
CA TRP A 6 -36.75 22.48 -0.74
C TRP A 6 -36.52 21.85 0.63
N GLN A 7 -37.27 20.81 0.97
CA GLN A 7 -36.88 19.95 2.06
C GLN A 7 -35.64 19.15 1.63
N THR A 8 -34.52 19.41 2.30
CA THR A 8 -33.35 18.53 2.21
C THR A 8 -33.66 17.31 3.06
N LEU A 9 -33.80 16.15 2.41
CA LEU A 9 -34.00 14.88 3.09
C LEU A 9 -32.62 14.26 3.36
N ALA A 10 -32.23 14.19 4.63
CA ALA A 10 -31.03 13.49 5.05
C ALA A 10 -31.39 12.06 5.44
N THR A 11 -30.72 11.06 4.86
CA THR A 11 -30.89 9.66 5.28
C THR A 11 -30.13 9.44 6.58
N SER A 12 -30.73 8.70 7.52
CA SER A 12 -30.09 8.41 8.82
C SER A 12 -29.05 7.28 8.76
N ASP A 13 -29.02 6.50 7.68
CA ASP A 13 -28.14 5.34 7.54
C ASP A 13 -27.69 5.17 6.06
N GLU A 14 -26.41 5.41 5.79
CA GLU A 14 -25.79 5.40 4.46
C GLU A 14 -25.79 4.01 3.76
N ARG A 15 -26.34 2.99 4.41
CA ARG A 15 -26.29 1.58 3.99
C ARG A 15 -27.63 0.97 3.57
N LYS A 16 -28.73 1.73 3.57
CA LYS A 16 -30.03 1.23 3.10
C LYS A 16 -30.62 2.17 2.06
N ALA A 17 -31.04 1.62 0.92
CA ALA A 17 -31.93 2.32 0.02
C ALA A 17 -33.27 2.48 0.73
N GLU A 18 -33.51 3.65 1.32
CA GLU A 18 -34.82 4.01 1.85
C GLU A 18 -35.74 4.39 0.70
N SER A 19 -36.95 3.83 0.68
CA SER A 19 -38.02 4.30 -0.21
C SER A 19 -38.55 5.61 0.37
N ILE A 20 -38.48 6.69 -0.40
CA ILE A 20 -39.01 8.00 -0.01
C ILE A 20 -40.30 8.23 -0.80
N ASP A 21 -41.42 8.25 -0.09
CA ASP A 21 -42.71 8.59 -0.70
C ASP A 21 -42.80 10.10 -0.90
N VAL A 22 -43.06 10.50 -2.15
CA VAL A 22 -43.29 11.91 -2.52
C VAL A 22 -44.69 12.02 -3.09
N SER A 23 -45.53 12.86 -2.48
CA SER A 23 -46.85 13.21 -3.00
C SER A 23 -46.89 14.66 -3.48
N ILE A 24 -47.58 14.89 -4.59
CA ILE A 24 -48.01 16.23 -5.01
C ILE A 24 -49.52 16.29 -4.90
N GLU A 25 -50.00 17.22 -4.09
CA GLU A 25 -51.43 17.50 -3.96
C GLU A 25 -51.73 18.88 -4.52
N LEU A 26 -52.82 18.97 -5.28
CA LEU A 26 -53.35 20.25 -5.73
C LEU A 26 -54.15 20.89 -4.58
N PRO A 27 -54.20 22.22 -4.47
CA PRO A 27 -55.06 22.88 -3.49
C PRO A 27 -56.52 22.45 -3.65
N GLU A 28 -57.21 22.15 -2.55
CA GLU A 28 -58.60 21.63 -2.56
C GLU A 28 -59.58 22.52 -3.37
N GLU A 29 -59.29 23.82 -3.45
CA GLU A 29 -60.13 24.80 -4.17
C GLU A 29 -59.80 24.96 -5.66
N ALA A 30 -58.94 24.10 -6.23
CA ALA A 30 -58.44 24.29 -7.60
C ALA A 30 -59.47 24.05 -8.72
N GLY A 31 -60.54 23.30 -8.47
CA GLY A 31 -61.56 22.95 -9.48
C GLY A 31 -60.93 22.45 -10.80
N ASN A 32 -61.45 22.90 -11.96
CA ASN A 32 -60.93 22.52 -13.29
C ASN A 32 -59.72 23.34 -13.77
N LYS A 33 -59.14 24.19 -12.91
CA LYS A 33 -58.09 25.15 -13.30
C LYS A 33 -56.85 24.52 -13.96
N TYR A 34 -56.58 23.24 -13.66
CA TYR A 34 -55.44 22.49 -14.19
C TYR A 34 -55.85 21.34 -15.12
N GLN A 35 -57.10 21.33 -15.59
CA GLN A 35 -57.60 20.30 -16.51
C GLN A 35 -56.78 20.30 -17.81
N GLY A 36 -56.27 19.13 -18.20
CA GLY A 36 -55.41 18.97 -19.38
C GLY A 36 -53.95 19.42 -19.21
N GLN A 37 -53.54 19.82 -17.99
CA GLN A 37 -52.15 20.14 -17.66
C GLN A 37 -51.46 18.93 -17.02
N SER A 38 -50.14 18.82 -17.21
CA SER A 38 -49.31 17.81 -16.54
C SER A 38 -48.52 18.41 -15.38
N CYS A 39 -48.34 17.61 -14.33
CA CYS A 39 -47.38 17.89 -13.27
C CYS A 39 -46.19 16.94 -13.45
N GLU A 40 -44.97 17.44 -13.22
CA GLU A 40 -43.74 16.67 -13.31
C GLU A 40 -42.99 16.79 -11.98
N ILE A 41 -42.57 15.65 -11.44
CA ILE A 41 -41.59 15.57 -10.38
C ILE A 41 -40.25 15.29 -11.05
N SER A 42 -39.33 16.26 -11.01
CA SER A 42 -37.96 16.06 -11.46
C SER A 42 -37.06 16.00 -10.22
N TYR A 43 -36.32 14.91 -10.06
CA TYR A 43 -35.30 14.77 -9.02
C TYR A 43 -33.94 14.53 -9.69
N THR A 44 -32.86 14.96 -9.02
CA THR A 44 -31.48 14.69 -9.45
C THR A 44 -30.78 13.97 -8.31
N VAL A 45 -30.25 12.79 -8.59
CA VAL A 45 -29.45 12.02 -7.63
C VAL A 45 -27.99 12.30 -7.95
N GLU A 46 -27.30 13.04 -7.08
CA GLU A 46 -25.83 13.10 -7.10
C GLU A 46 -25.26 11.89 -6.36
N ALA A 47 -25.48 10.70 -6.91
CA ALA A 47 -24.80 9.51 -6.43
C ALA A 47 -23.36 9.58 -6.93
N VAL A 48 -22.39 9.60 -6.01
CA VAL A 48 -21.01 9.19 -6.34
C VAL A 48 -21.08 7.67 -6.56
N GLN A 49 -21.49 7.25 -7.75
CA GLN A 49 -21.57 5.84 -8.11
C GLN A 49 -20.16 5.25 -8.11
N ALA A 50 -19.81 4.55 -7.02
CA ALA A 50 -19.05 3.32 -7.14
C ALA A 50 -19.83 2.40 -8.10
N SER A 51 -19.21 2.01 -9.21
CA SER A 51 -19.79 1.19 -10.28
C SER A 51 -20.76 0.13 -9.76
N ALA A 52 -22.03 0.19 -10.18
CA ALA A 52 -23.00 -0.87 -9.90
C ALA A 52 -22.49 -2.18 -10.53
N HIS A 53 -22.19 -3.16 -9.66
CA HIS A 53 -21.76 -4.50 -10.03
C HIS A 53 -22.91 -5.22 -10.76
N VAL A 54 -22.64 -5.69 -11.97
CA VAL A 54 -23.52 -6.62 -12.70
C VAL A 54 -23.00 -8.01 -12.36
N GLU A 55 -23.84 -8.88 -11.80
CA GLU A 55 -23.49 -10.27 -11.47
C GLU A 55 -22.74 -10.93 -12.64
N SER A 56 -21.42 -11.00 -12.53
CA SER A 56 -20.60 -11.99 -13.22
C SER A 56 -20.35 -13.14 -12.26
N ASP A 57 -19.99 -14.31 -12.78
CA ASP A 57 -19.58 -15.50 -12.02
C ASP A 57 -18.45 -15.20 -11.02
N ASP A 58 -18.79 -14.60 -9.88
CA ASP A 58 -17.84 -14.16 -8.88
C ASP A 58 -17.32 -15.38 -8.14
N ASP A 59 -16.00 -15.60 -8.24
CA ASP A 59 -15.29 -16.55 -7.40
C ASP A 59 -15.57 -16.26 -5.91
N PRO A 60 -16.17 -17.20 -5.14
CA PRO A 60 -16.52 -16.99 -3.74
C PRO A 60 -15.29 -16.79 -2.83
N ASP A 61 -14.11 -17.18 -3.29
CA ASP A 61 -12.83 -16.97 -2.58
C ASP A 61 -12.17 -15.64 -2.96
N THR A 62 -12.81 -14.82 -3.79
CA THR A 62 -12.32 -13.49 -4.20
C THR A 62 -13.16 -12.36 -3.60
N THR A 63 -12.51 -11.42 -2.92
CA THR A 63 -13.08 -10.14 -2.51
C THR A 63 -12.71 -9.07 -3.52
N TYR A 64 -13.71 -8.54 -4.24
CA TYR A 64 -13.52 -7.50 -5.25
C TYR A 64 -13.62 -6.11 -4.64
N LEU A 65 -12.67 -5.24 -5.00
CA LEU A 65 -12.60 -3.85 -4.53
C LEU A 65 -12.77 -2.91 -5.73
N TYR A 66 -13.90 -2.21 -5.81
CA TYR A 66 -14.24 -1.34 -6.93
C TYR A 66 -13.80 0.10 -6.71
N THR A 67 -13.72 0.52 -5.46
CA THR A 67 -13.38 1.89 -5.09
C THR A 67 -12.34 1.98 -3.99
N VAL A 68 -11.81 3.19 -3.81
CA VAL A 68 -10.92 3.52 -2.69
C VAL A 68 -11.64 3.28 -1.35
N THR A 69 -12.93 3.55 -1.27
CA THR A 69 -13.74 3.27 -0.08
C THR A 69 -13.78 1.78 0.23
N ASP A 70 -13.94 0.91 -0.77
CA ASP A 70 -13.89 -0.55 -0.58
C ASP A 70 -12.52 -0.98 -0.06
N LEU A 71 -11.44 -0.43 -0.63
CA LEU A 71 -10.09 -0.72 -0.19
C LEU A 71 -9.84 -0.30 1.26
N VAL A 72 -10.30 0.89 1.65
CA VAL A 72 -10.19 1.39 3.02
C VAL A 72 -11.01 0.54 3.99
N ASN A 73 -12.24 0.17 3.61
CA ASN A 73 -13.11 -0.68 4.41
C ASN A 73 -12.52 -2.10 4.58
N TRP A 74 -11.93 -2.65 3.52
CA TRP A 74 -11.20 -3.91 3.59
C TRP A 74 -9.99 -3.83 4.53
N GLY A 75 -9.16 -2.79 4.38
CA GLY A 75 -8.01 -2.61 5.27
C GLY A 75 -8.43 -2.46 6.73
N LYS A 76 -9.53 -1.75 6.99
CA LYS A 76 -10.15 -1.63 8.31
C LYS A 76 -10.66 -2.97 8.83
N SER A 77 -11.37 -3.76 8.03
CA SER A 77 -11.92 -5.04 8.47
C SER A 77 -10.82 -6.02 8.89
N VAL A 78 -9.70 -6.07 8.14
CA VAL A 78 -8.52 -6.86 8.50
C VAL A 78 -7.94 -6.39 9.83
N ASN A 79 -7.80 -5.07 10.01
CA ASN A 79 -7.30 -4.48 11.26
C ASN A 79 -8.22 -4.76 12.46
N GLU A 80 -9.52 -4.95 12.23
CA GLU A 80 -10.54 -5.34 13.22
C GLU A 80 -10.60 -6.85 13.45
N GLY A 81 -9.81 -7.65 12.72
CA GLY A 81 -9.67 -9.10 12.93
C GLY A 81 -10.38 -9.98 11.91
N ALA A 82 -10.90 -9.44 10.81
CA ALA A 82 -11.41 -10.26 9.71
C ALA A 82 -10.28 -11.11 9.09
N SER A 83 -10.59 -12.35 8.74
CA SER A 83 -9.65 -13.31 8.13
C SER A 83 -9.90 -13.43 6.63
N TYR A 84 -8.82 -13.41 5.86
CA TYR A 84 -8.81 -13.67 4.42
C TYR A 84 -7.84 -14.81 4.08
N ALA A 85 -7.68 -15.79 4.98
CA ALA A 85 -6.84 -16.96 4.74
C ALA A 85 -7.30 -17.71 3.48
N GLY A 86 -6.36 -18.02 2.58
CA GLY A 86 -6.60 -18.70 1.32
C GLY A 86 -7.36 -17.89 0.25
N LYS A 87 -7.77 -16.66 0.57
CA LYS A 87 -8.58 -15.82 -0.33
C LYS A 87 -7.73 -14.93 -1.23
N THR A 88 -8.36 -14.43 -2.28
CA THR A 88 -7.84 -13.35 -3.11
C THR A 88 -8.58 -12.04 -2.79
N VAL A 89 -7.85 -10.93 -2.72
CA VAL A 89 -8.41 -9.58 -2.69
C VAL A 89 -7.99 -8.90 -3.96
N LYS A 90 -8.96 -8.49 -4.79
CA LYS A 90 -8.74 -8.08 -6.17
C LYS A 90 -9.19 -6.65 -6.43
N LEU A 91 -8.30 -5.82 -6.97
CA LEU A 91 -8.69 -4.48 -7.42
C LEU A 91 -9.44 -4.55 -8.75
N MET A 92 -10.54 -3.82 -8.85
CA MET A 92 -11.33 -3.72 -10.08
C MET A 92 -11.11 -2.39 -10.81
N ASP A 93 -10.63 -1.38 -10.09
CA ASP A 93 -10.22 -0.10 -10.66
C ASP A 93 -8.93 0.45 -10.02
N ASN A 94 -8.41 1.55 -10.57
CA ASN A 94 -7.32 2.31 -9.97
C ASN A 94 -7.78 3.01 -8.70
N MET A 95 -7.01 2.87 -7.62
CA MET A 95 -7.31 3.43 -6.31
C MET A 95 -6.53 4.73 -6.10
N SER A 96 -7.18 5.88 -6.30
CA SER A 96 -6.55 7.19 -6.09
C SER A 96 -7.00 7.84 -4.79
N PHE A 97 -6.06 8.06 -3.87
CA PHE A 97 -6.31 8.73 -2.58
C PHE A 97 -6.22 10.26 -2.70
N TYR A 98 -6.33 10.81 -3.92
CA TYR A 98 -6.35 12.24 -4.17
C TYR A 98 -7.76 12.69 -4.51
N ASN A 99 -8.34 13.58 -3.70
CA ASN A 99 -9.61 14.23 -3.99
C ASN A 99 -9.48 15.73 -3.73
N SER A 100 -9.78 16.54 -4.76
CA SER A 100 -9.90 18.00 -4.65
C SER A 100 -8.72 18.69 -3.95
N GLY A 101 -7.49 18.27 -4.24
CA GLY A 101 -6.28 18.87 -3.64
C GLY A 101 -5.80 18.23 -2.34
N LYS A 102 -6.52 17.25 -1.78
CA LYS A 102 -6.16 16.59 -0.52
C LYS A 102 -5.80 15.12 -0.75
N ARG A 103 -4.72 14.68 -0.11
CA ARG A 103 -4.34 13.27 0.00
C ARG A 103 -5.00 12.68 1.25
N TYR A 104 -5.64 11.54 1.10
CA TYR A 104 -6.17 10.78 2.24
C TYR A 104 -5.07 9.96 2.91
N GLU A 105 -5.17 9.86 4.23
CA GLU A 105 -4.26 9.05 5.04
C GLU A 105 -4.66 7.57 4.92
N TRP A 106 -3.65 6.72 4.71
CA TRP A 106 -3.80 5.28 4.78
C TRP A 106 -3.36 4.76 6.14
N THR A 107 -4.20 3.95 6.76
CA THR A 107 -3.82 3.19 7.95
C THR A 107 -3.20 1.86 7.50
N PRO A 108 -1.91 1.59 7.82
CA PRO A 108 -1.26 0.33 7.48
C PRO A 108 -2.07 -0.90 7.91
N VAL A 109 -2.16 -1.90 7.03
CA VAL A 109 -2.94 -3.13 7.28
C VAL A 109 -2.10 -4.16 8.01
N ASP A 110 -2.51 -4.54 9.22
CA ASP A 110 -1.83 -5.53 10.05
C ASP A 110 -2.40 -6.93 9.82
N LEU A 111 -1.75 -7.69 8.93
CA LEU A 111 -2.15 -9.05 8.57
C LEU A 111 -1.97 -10.04 9.74
N THR A 112 -1.44 -9.61 10.89
CA THR A 112 -1.27 -10.45 12.09
C THR A 112 -2.46 -10.41 13.04
N LYS A 113 -3.45 -9.55 12.79
CA LYS A 113 -4.68 -9.45 13.60
C LYS A 113 -5.55 -10.71 13.54
N SER A 114 -5.42 -11.48 12.47
CA SER A 114 -6.14 -12.72 12.23
C SER A 114 -5.28 -13.66 11.38
N ASN A 115 -5.77 -14.88 11.14
CA ASN A 115 -5.12 -15.76 10.18
C ASN A 115 -5.32 -15.23 8.75
N ASN A 116 -4.24 -14.85 8.07
CA ASN A 116 -4.24 -14.46 6.65
C ASN A 116 -3.28 -15.32 5.83
N ALA A 117 -3.07 -16.58 6.26
CA ALA A 117 -2.21 -17.51 5.54
C ALA A 117 -2.72 -17.77 4.12
N GLY A 118 -1.83 -17.59 3.14
CA GLY A 118 -2.14 -17.82 1.73
C GLY A 118 -2.95 -16.69 1.09
N LEU A 119 -3.15 -15.55 1.77
CA LEU A 119 -3.80 -14.38 1.17
C LEU A 119 -3.02 -13.92 -0.07
N VAL A 120 -3.75 -13.65 -1.15
CA VAL A 120 -3.25 -13.01 -2.36
C VAL A 120 -3.87 -11.62 -2.49
N PHE A 121 -3.05 -10.58 -2.50
CA PHE A 121 -3.46 -9.25 -2.92
C PHE A 121 -3.16 -9.07 -4.41
N ASP A 122 -4.19 -9.12 -5.23
CA ASP A 122 -4.12 -9.03 -6.68
C ASP A 122 -4.55 -7.63 -7.14
N GLY A 123 -3.58 -6.83 -7.59
CA GLY A 123 -3.87 -5.52 -8.14
C GLY A 123 -4.58 -5.55 -9.49
N ASN A 124 -4.68 -6.70 -10.15
CA ASN A 124 -5.33 -6.85 -11.46
C ASN A 124 -4.84 -5.82 -12.50
N LYS A 125 -3.53 -5.55 -12.47
CA LYS A 125 -2.81 -4.54 -13.26
C LYS A 125 -3.28 -3.10 -13.02
N LYS A 126 -3.97 -2.85 -11.91
CA LYS A 126 -4.39 -1.52 -11.46
C LYS A 126 -3.32 -0.85 -10.60
N SER A 127 -3.56 0.42 -10.29
CA SER A 127 -2.67 1.24 -9.50
C SER A 127 -3.29 1.68 -8.18
N ILE A 128 -2.44 1.89 -7.17
CA ILE A 128 -2.77 2.56 -5.91
C ILE A 128 -1.91 3.81 -5.85
N THR A 129 -2.53 4.98 -5.73
CA THR A 129 -1.84 6.27 -5.91
C THR A 129 -2.20 7.31 -4.87
N TYR A 130 -1.24 8.20 -4.61
CA TYR A 130 -1.43 9.44 -3.84
C TYR A 130 -1.89 9.29 -2.38
N LEU A 131 -1.73 8.11 -1.77
CA LEU A 131 -1.96 7.96 -0.34
C LEU A 131 -0.80 8.54 0.48
N THR A 132 -1.11 9.00 1.68
CA THR A 132 -0.11 9.38 2.69
C THR A 132 -0.12 8.38 3.84
N ILE A 133 1.06 7.92 4.28
CA ILE A 133 1.22 7.12 5.51
C ILE A 133 2.03 7.95 6.50
N LYS A 134 1.47 8.18 7.69
CA LYS A 134 2.13 8.95 8.74
C LYS A 134 2.73 8.04 9.80
N GLY A 135 4.01 8.21 10.03
CA GLY A 135 4.76 7.56 11.10
C GLY A 135 4.52 8.22 12.45
N THR A 136 4.95 7.54 13.50
CA THR A 136 5.13 8.14 14.82
C THR A 136 6.54 7.89 15.33
N TYR A 137 6.97 8.68 16.30
CA TYR A 137 8.28 8.55 16.91
C TYR A 137 8.51 7.15 17.48
N GLY A 138 9.58 6.48 17.04
CA GLY A 138 9.92 5.11 17.46
C GLY A 138 8.95 4.03 16.98
N GLY A 139 7.99 4.37 16.11
CA GLY A 139 7.03 3.42 15.57
C GLY A 139 7.63 2.46 14.55
N TYR A 140 6.87 1.42 14.21
CA TYR A 140 7.31 0.37 13.29
C TYR A 140 6.21 -0.09 12.33
N GLY A 141 6.65 -0.54 11.15
CA GLY A 141 5.81 -1.14 10.13
C GLY A 141 4.98 -0.13 9.35
N TYR A 142 5.54 1.03 9.01
CA TYR A 142 4.83 2.02 8.20
C TYR A 142 4.98 1.68 6.73
N ALA A 143 3.91 1.13 6.17
CA ALA A 143 3.76 0.74 4.77
C ALA A 143 2.29 0.50 4.45
N PHE A 144 1.98 0.11 3.21
CA PHE A 144 0.62 -0.31 2.86
C PHE A 144 0.16 -1.49 3.73
N PHE A 145 0.98 -2.54 3.81
CA PHE A 145 0.84 -3.63 4.77
C PHE A 145 1.81 -3.44 5.93
N LYS A 146 1.30 -3.34 7.16
CA LYS A 146 2.11 -3.13 8.37
C LYS A 146 3.06 -4.30 8.61
N THR A 147 2.49 -5.50 8.72
CA THR A 147 3.20 -6.72 9.13
C THR A 147 2.48 -7.94 8.59
N CYS A 148 3.25 -8.97 8.20
CA CYS A 148 2.73 -10.30 7.92
C CYS A 148 3.55 -11.41 8.62
N LYS A 149 2.87 -12.45 9.14
CA LYS A 149 3.47 -13.65 9.77
C LYS A 149 3.15 -14.97 9.06
N ALA A 150 2.39 -14.93 7.99
CA ALA A 150 2.03 -16.10 7.20
C ALA A 150 2.44 -15.91 5.73
N ALA A 151 2.36 -16.99 4.94
CA ALA A 151 2.66 -16.88 3.51
C ALA A 151 1.71 -15.86 2.85
N PHE A 152 2.26 -14.91 2.09
CA PHE A 152 1.52 -13.80 1.52
C PHE A 152 2.05 -13.42 0.14
N THR A 153 1.14 -13.13 -0.80
CA THR A 153 1.50 -12.73 -2.16
C THR A 153 0.88 -11.38 -2.50
N VAL A 154 1.69 -10.49 -3.09
CA VAL A 154 1.23 -9.27 -3.72
C VAL A 154 1.54 -9.38 -5.21
N LYS A 155 0.57 -9.19 -6.08
CA LYS A 155 0.80 -9.28 -7.52
C LYS A 155 0.06 -8.23 -8.33
N ASP A 156 0.56 -7.99 -9.55
CA ASP A 156 -0.13 -7.22 -10.57
C ASP A 156 -0.60 -5.82 -10.11
N VAL A 157 0.20 -5.12 -9.31
CA VAL A 157 -0.17 -3.81 -8.75
C VAL A 157 0.94 -2.77 -8.94
N THR A 158 0.54 -1.53 -9.26
CA THR A 158 1.45 -0.38 -9.26
C THR A 158 1.16 0.54 -8.08
N PHE A 159 2.11 0.68 -7.16
CA PHE A 159 2.12 1.71 -6.14
C PHE A 159 2.84 2.95 -6.69
N ALA A 160 2.15 4.10 -6.76
CA ALA A 160 2.77 5.31 -7.30
C ALA A 160 2.39 6.60 -6.58
N ASN A 161 3.31 7.56 -6.56
CA ASN A 161 3.08 8.88 -5.93
C ASN A 161 2.69 8.81 -4.46
N ILE A 162 3.15 7.77 -3.74
CA ILE A 162 2.88 7.59 -2.31
C ILE A 162 3.84 8.46 -1.50
N ASN A 163 3.33 9.07 -0.44
CA ASN A 163 4.12 9.84 0.51
C ASN A 163 4.14 9.14 1.88
N ILE A 164 5.31 8.76 2.37
CA ILE A 164 5.47 8.23 3.72
C ILE A 164 6.23 9.24 4.56
N GLU A 165 5.54 9.77 5.57
CA GLU A 165 6.01 10.79 6.50
C GLU A 165 6.35 10.11 7.82
N ALA A 166 7.44 9.34 7.87
CA ALA A 166 7.78 8.50 9.01
C ALA A 166 9.23 8.69 9.49
N ALA A 167 9.73 9.93 9.42
CA ALA A 167 11.11 10.31 9.76
C ALA A 167 11.68 9.59 10.98
N ASP A 168 10.93 9.55 12.08
CA ASP A 168 11.40 8.97 13.35
C ASP A 168 11.02 7.49 13.55
N SER A 169 10.58 6.81 12.50
CA SER A 169 10.12 5.42 12.54
C SER A 169 11.14 4.45 11.96
N ASN A 170 11.27 3.28 12.56
CA ASN A 170 12.46 2.44 12.38
C ASN A 170 12.32 1.29 11.37
N VAL A 171 11.13 1.09 10.82
CA VAL A 171 10.82 0.10 9.78
C VAL A 171 9.78 0.68 8.85
N VAL A 172 10.19 0.96 7.62
CA VAL A 172 9.39 1.71 6.65
C VAL A 172 9.50 1.07 5.26
N GLY A 173 8.37 0.84 4.61
CA GLY A 173 8.27 0.30 3.26
C GLY A 173 7.12 0.95 2.48
N VAL A 174 7.08 0.88 1.14
CA VAL A 174 5.85 1.27 0.42
C VAL A 174 4.84 0.13 0.48
N VAL A 175 5.26 -1.09 0.15
CA VAL A 175 4.35 -2.24 0.08
C VAL A 175 4.21 -2.92 1.45
N MET A 176 5.32 -3.22 2.12
CA MET A 176 5.35 -4.00 3.36
C MET A 176 6.28 -3.36 4.39
N GLY A 177 5.83 -3.26 5.65
CA GLY A 177 6.66 -2.84 6.75
C GLY A 177 7.55 -4.00 7.21
N TYR A 178 6.91 -5.01 7.80
CA TYR A 178 7.53 -6.24 8.23
C TYR A 178 7.05 -7.47 7.46
N SER A 179 7.99 -8.34 7.12
CA SER A 179 7.67 -9.71 6.74
C SER A 179 8.38 -10.71 7.65
N TYR A 180 7.62 -11.66 8.21
CA TYR A 180 8.10 -12.75 9.05
C TYR A 180 7.90 -14.13 8.39
N SER A 181 7.41 -14.19 7.15
CA SER A 181 7.13 -15.46 6.47
C SER A 181 7.21 -15.30 4.96
N THR A 182 7.20 -16.41 4.22
CA THR A 182 7.36 -16.42 2.77
C THR A 182 6.50 -15.34 2.11
N THR A 183 7.16 -14.34 1.51
CA THR A 183 6.48 -13.22 0.86
C THR A 183 6.88 -13.15 -0.60
N THR A 184 5.89 -13.12 -1.49
CA THR A 184 6.09 -13.09 -2.93
C THR A 184 5.55 -11.80 -3.52
N PHE A 185 6.32 -11.17 -4.38
CA PHE A 185 5.94 -10.04 -5.22
C PHE A 185 6.07 -10.44 -6.69
N GLU A 186 4.98 -10.37 -7.45
CA GLU A 186 4.96 -10.72 -8.88
C GLU A 186 4.34 -9.58 -9.70
N ASN A 187 5.07 -9.04 -10.68
CA ASN A 187 4.60 -7.91 -11.49
C ASN A 187 4.14 -6.71 -10.64
N VAL A 188 4.92 -6.37 -9.61
CA VAL A 188 4.64 -5.24 -8.72
C VAL A 188 5.57 -4.08 -9.04
N LYS A 189 5.03 -2.87 -9.10
CA LYS A 189 5.79 -1.65 -9.41
C LYS A 189 5.68 -0.65 -8.27
N VAL A 190 6.79 -0.05 -7.86
CA VAL A 190 6.85 1.05 -6.88
C VAL A 190 7.55 2.23 -7.53
N GLN A 191 6.82 3.31 -7.79
CA GLN A 191 7.36 4.41 -8.58
C GLN A 191 6.93 5.81 -8.15
N TYR A 192 7.82 6.79 -8.27
CA TYR A 192 7.54 8.19 -7.91
C TYR A 192 7.13 8.39 -6.45
N CYS A 193 7.51 7.48 -5.56
CA CYS A 193 7.18 7.58 -4.14
C CYS A 193 8.22 8.42 -3.39
N LYS A 194 7.78 9.13 -2.35
CA LYS A 194 8.66 9.71 -1.34
C LYS A 194 8.52 8.89 -0.05
N ILE A 195 9.64 8.40 0.46
CA ILE A 195 9.69 7.52 1.63
C ILE A 195 10.65 8.13 2.63
N GLU A 196 10.14 8.57 3.77
CA GLU A 196 10.93 9.08 4.88
C GLU A 196 10.87 8.11 6.07
N GLY A 197 12.02 7.68 6.58
CA GLY A 197 12.12 6.73 7.69
C GLY A 197 13.45 6.80 8.44
N PHE A 198 13.50 6.50 9.74
CA PHE A 198 14.74 6.54 10.51
C PHE A 198 15.68 5.38 10.13
N GLY A 199 15.12 4.17 10.03
CA GLY A 199 15.88 2.95 9.83
C GLY A 199 15.11 1.96 8.96
N LYS A 200 15.84 1.04 8.33
CA LYS A 200 15.28 -0.11 7.57
C LYS A 200 14.20 0.36 6.61
N VAL A 201 14.63 1.23 5.69
CA VAL A 201 13.78 1.91 4.72
C VAL A 201 13.92 1.22 3.37
N GLY A 202 12.85 0.60 2.90
CA GLY A 202 12.78 -0.07 1.60
C GLY A 202 11.68 0.50 0.74
N THR A 203 11.72 0.27 -0.58
CA THR A 203 10.56 0.55 -1.44
C THR A 203 9.54 -0.57 -1.35
N PHE A 204 9.96 -1.83 -1.35
CA PHE A 204 9.07 -2.98 -1.19
C PHE A 204 8.89 -3.36 0.28
N ILE A 205 9.98 -3.68 0.97
CA ILE A 205 9.92 -4.13 2.38
C ILE A 205 10.83 -3.28 3.26
N GLY A 206 10.32 -2.77 4.38
CA GLY A 206 11.19 -2.17 5.40
C GLY A 206 12.15 -3.20 5.99
N MET A 207 11.59 -4.28 6.55
CA MET A 207 12.36 -5.35 7.17
C MET A 207 11.75 -6.74 6.92
N ALA A 208 12.52 -7.59 6.25
CA ALA A 208 12.32 -9.03 6.26
C ALA A 208 12.99 -9.60 7.53
N ALA A 209 12.16 -9.91 8.52
CA ALA A 209 12.55 -9.93 9.93
C ALA A 209 12.94 -11.30 10.48
N ASP A 210 12.45 -12.40 9.92
CA ASP A 210 12.79 -13.74 10.44
C ASP A 210 14.04 -14.31 9.77
N PRO A 211 15.01 -14.84 10.55
CA PRO A 211 16.21 -15.47 10.01
C PRO A 211 15.89 -16.60 9.02
N GLY A 212 16.28 -16.42 7.76
CA GLY A 212 16.09 -17.43 6.72
C GLY A 212 14.69 -17.48 6.11
N MET A 213 13.86 -16.47 6.36
CA MET A 213 12.58 -16.36 5.68
C MET A 213 12.75 -16.13 4.18
N LYS A 214 11.74 -16.53 3.39
CA LYS A 214 11.78 -16.47 1.93
C LYS A 214 11.17 -15.17 1.40
N VAL A 215 11.86 -14.48 0.51
CA VAL A 215 11.31 -13.35 -0.24
C VAL A 215 11.53 -13.56 -1.72
N ASN A 216 10.46 -13.53 -2.51
CA ASN A 216 10.54 -13.72 -3.95
C ASN A 216 10.08 -12.47 -4.68
N PHE A 217 10.89 -12.00 -5.63
CA PHE A 217 10.54 -10.94 -6.56
C PHE A 217 10.60 -11.48 -7.98
N LYS A 218 9.52 -11.28 -8.72
CA LYS A 218 9.43 -11.60 -10.14
C LYS A 218 8.81 -10.44 -10.89
N ASP A 219 9.40 -10.01 -12.00
CA ASP A 219 8.88 -8.94 -12.86
C ASP A 219 8.62 -7.62 -12.08
N CYS A 220 9.41 -7.33 -11.05
CA CYS A 220 9.18 -6.20 -10.14
C CYS A 220 9.96 -4.95 -10.55
N THR A 221 9.42 -3.76 -10.28
CA THR A 221 10.10 -2.49 -10.58
C THR A 221 10.12 -1.55 -9.37
N SER A 222 11.27 -0.92 -9.11
CA SER A 222 11.42 0.20 -8.18
C SER A 222 12.07 1.37 -8.90
N LYS A 223 11.30 2.41 -9.23
CA LYS A 223 11.76 3.46 -10.15
C LYS A 223 11.42 4.88 -9.71
N ASN A 224 12.34 5.82 -9.88
CA ASN A 224 12.11 7.25 -9.66
C ASN A 224 11.62 7.58 -8.23
N ASN A 225 12.02 6.80 -7.21
CA ASN A 225 11.62 7.05 -5.82
C ASN A 225 12.62 7.96 -5.11
N THR A 226 12.16 8.68 -4.08
CA THR A 226 13.02 9.38 -3.12
C THR A 226 12.96 8.65 -1.78
N ILE A 227 14.11 8.19 -1.30
CA ILE A 227 14.28 7.39 -0.08
C ILE A 227 15.14 8.20 0.89
N GLU A 228 14.57 8.58 2.02
CA GLU A 228 15.20 9.43 3.02
C GLU A 228 15.28 8.68 4.35
N GLY A 229 16.45 8.68 4.98
CA GLY A 229 16.61 8.03 6.28
C GLY A 229 17.98 8.03 6.91
N GLY A 230 18.09 7.34 8.05
CA GLY A 230 19.28 7.34 8.90
C GLY A 230 20.20 6.14 8.69
N TYR A 231 19.65 4.92 8.52
CA TYR A 231 20.44 3.70 8.28
C TYR A 231 19.61 2.60 7.61
N ASN A 232 20.27 1.61 6.98
CA ASN A 232 19.61 0.47 6.33
C ASN A 232 18.57 0.92 5.30
N MET A 233 18.99 1.75 4.34
CA MET A 233 18.14 2.17 3.22
C MET A 233 18.45 1.32 1.99
N GLY A 234 17.41 0.87 1.28
CA GLY A 234 17.54 0.09 0.06
C GLY A 234 16.43 0.39 -0.95
N GLY A 235 16.77 0.32 -2.23
CA GLY A 235 15.86 0.49 -3.36
C GLY A 235 14.90 -0.69 -3.57
N ILE A 236 14.98 -1.74 -2.74
CA ILE A 236 14.01 -2.85 -2.66
C ILE A 236 13.68 -3.12 -1.18
N MET A 237 14.69 -3.46 -0.37
CA MET A 237 14.50 -3.77 1.05
C MET A 237 15.43 -2.95 1.93
N GLY A 238 14.93 -2.50 3.09
CA GLY A 238 15.77 -1.82 4.07
C GLY A 238 16.68 -2.79 4.83
N ASN A 239 16.12 -3.90 5.29
CA ASN A 239 16.88 -4.95 5.96
C ASN A 239 16.30 -6.35 5.69
N TYR A 240 17.20 -7.33 5.63
CA TYR A 240 16.88 -8.76 5.59
C TYR A 240 17.69 -9.47 6.68
N GLN A 241 17.02 -10.18 7.58
CA GLN A 241 17.68 -11.01 8.59
C GLN A 241 18.06 -12.36 8.00
N ARG A 242 19.37 -12.63 7.90
CA ARG A 242 19.90 -13.90 7.38
C ARG A 242 19.77 -15.03 8.40
N SER A 243 19.61 -16.27 7.91
CA SER A 243 19.76 -17.45 8.75
C SER A 243 21.23 -17.63 9.15
N ALA A 244 21.46 -18.21 10.33
CA ALA A 244 22.80 -18.58 10.79
C ALA A 244 23.48 -19.62 9.87
N LYS A 245 22.72 -20.28 9.00
CA LYS A 245 23.20 -21.28 8.04
C LYS A 245 23.66 -20.69 6.70
N GLY A 246 23.47 -19.37 6.49
CA GLY A 246 23.87 -18.69 5.26
C GLY A 246 23.07 -19.10 4.02
N GLU A 247 21.83 -19.57 4.22
CA GLU A 247 20.94 -19.99 3.13
C GLU A 247 20.45 -18.78 2.31
N GLU A 248 20.47 -18.92 0.98
CA GLU A 248 19.90 -17.93 0.07
C GLU A 248 18.39 -18.15 -0.05
N ASN A 249 17.63 -17.32 0.65
CA ASN A 249 16.17 -17.38 0.65
C ASN A 249 15.54 -16.11 0.02
N VAL A 250 16.31 -15.33 -0.73
CA VAL A 250 15.79 -14.21 -1.52
C VAL A 250 15.98 -14.50 -3.00
N THR A 251 14.91 -14.44 -3.79
CA THR A 251 14.98 -14.58 -5.26
C THR A 251 14.60 -13.27 -5.94
N MET A 252 15.33 -12.91 -7.00
CA MET A 252 15.07 -11.74 -7.82
C MET A 252 15.15 -12.15 -9.29
N ASP A 253 13.98 -12.29 -9.92
CA ASP A 253 13.81 -12.60 -11.33
C ASP A 253 13.21 -11.38 -12.06
N ASN A 254 13.86 -10.93 -13.13
CA ASN A 254 13.45 -9.75 -13.90
C ASN A 254 13.08 -8.51 -13.03
N VAL A 255 13.98 -8.12 -12.11
CA VAL A 255 13.78 -6.96 -11.24
C VAL A 255 14.49 -5.73 -11.79
N THR A 256 13.75 -4.63 -11.96
CA THR A 256 14.27 -3.34 -12.43
C THR A 256 14.35 -2.31 -11.30
N LEU A 257 15.53 -1.74 -11.07
CA LEU A 257 15.75 -0.63 -10.14
C LEU A 257 16.37 0.54 -10.91
N GLU A 258 15.73 1.71 -10.88
CA GLU A 258 16.15 2.81 -11.74
C GLU A 258 15.88 4.17 -11.10
N ASN A 259 16.86 5.09 -11.13
CA ASN A 259 16.72 6.49 -10.71
C ASN A 259 16.14 6.69 -9.30
N ASN A 260 16.42 5.76 -8.38
CA ASN A 260 16.07 5.95 -6.97
C ASN A 260 17.07 6.91 -6.32
N LYS A 261 16.56 8.00 -5.76
CA LYS A 261 17.35 8.98 -5.02
C LYS A 261 17.40 8.60 -3.55
N PHE A 262 18.59 8.56 -2.97
CA PHE A 262 18.81 8.32 -1.54
C PHE A 262 19.35 9.57 -0.86
N THR A 263 18.76 9.94 0.27
CA THR A 263 19.16 11.09 1.08
C THR A 263 19.36 10.64 2.54
N VAL A 264 20.53 10.92 3.11
CA VAL A 264 20.70 10.81 4.57
C VAL A 264 20.20 12.08 5.22
N VAL A 265 19.27 11.94 6.15
CA VAL A 265 18.80 13.08 6.94
C VAL A 265 19.87 13.40 7.98
N ALA A 266 20.44 14.61 7.89
CA ALA A 266 21.66 15.05 8.58
C ALA A 266 21.59 14.92 10.13
N ASN A 267 20.38 14.93 10.70
CA ASN A 267 20.17 14.85 12.14
C ASN A 267 20.48 13.46 12.72
N TYR A 268 20.56 12.40 11.90
CA TYR A 268 20.64 11.04 12.43
C TYR A 268 22.03 10.60 12.92
N LYS A 269 23.13 11.31 12.67
CA LYS A 269 24.49 10.97 13.20
C LYS A 269 24.95 9.50 13.04
N PHE A 270 24.31 8.68 12.19
CA PHE A 270 24.78 7.35 11.78
C PHE A 270 25.64 7.46 10.50
N GLY A 271 26.21 6.37 9.98
CA GLY A 271 27.38 6.37 9.09
C GLY A 271 27.31 7.28 7.83
N ALA A 272 28.46 7.53 7.19
CA ALA A 272 28.50 8.31 5.95
C ALA A 272 27.78 7.60 4.80
N VAL A 273 27.12 8.37 3.92
CA VAL A 273 26.62 7.86 2.63
C VAL A 273 27.80 7.30 1.85
N LYS A 274 27.72 6.03 1.47
CA LYS A 274 28.68 5.39 0.57
C LYS A 274 28.04 5.23 -0.80
N ASP A 275 28.64 5.83 -1.81
CA ASP A 275 28.38 5.47 -3.20
C ASP A 275 28.89 4.04 -3.41
N ILE A 276 28.03 3.18 -3.94
CA ILE A 276 28.36 1.83 -4.40
C ILE A 276 28.26 1.90 -5.92
N ASP A 277 29.41 1.84 -6.58
CA ASP A 277 29.54 1.52 -8.01
C ASP A 277 30.51 0.34 -8.11
N SER A 278 30.11 -0.78 -7.48
CA SER A 278 30.97 -1.94 -7.32
C SER A 278 30.16 -3.22 -7.42
N LYS A 279 30.90 -4.33 -7.54
CA LYS A 279 30.36 -5.63 -7.18
C LYS A 279 30.19 -5.68 -5.66
N ILE A 280 29.20 -6.39 -5.17
CA ILE A 280 29.10 -6.69 -3.73
C ILE A 280 30.42 -7.37 -3.31
N THR A 281 31.21 -6.71 -2.45
CA THR A 281 32.48 -7.22 -1.88
C THR A 281 32.36 -7.39 -0.38
N CYS A 282 32.93 -8.48 0.14
CA CYS A 282 32.64 -8.98 1.48
C CYS A 282 33.90 -8.86 2.34
N ALA A 283 33.78 -8.30 3.55
CA ALA A 283 34.91 -8.19 4.47
C ALA A 283 35.33 -9.57 4.97
N ALA A 284 36.63 -9.87 4.94
CA ALA A 284 37.16 -11.12 5.47
C ALA A 284 37.02 -11.15 7.01
N GLY A 285 36.53 -12.27 7.56
CA GLY A 285 36.54 -12.54 9.00
C GLY A 285 35.19 -12.42 9.74
N ALA A 286 34.10 -12.05 9.06
CA ALA A 286 32.75 -12.24 9.59
C ALA A 286 32.21 -13.61 9.13
N ASN A 287 31.33 -14.24 9.92
CA ASN A 287 30.81 -15.60 9.71
C ASN A 287 29.89 -15.75 8.48
N ASP A 288 30.05 -14.89 7.46
CA ASP A 288 29.00 -14.56 6.51
C ASP A 288 29.45 -14.82 5.09
N ARG A 289 28.79 -15.79 4.44
CA ARG A 289 28.76 -15.83 2.98
C ARG A 289 27.77 -14.78 2.49
N CYS A 290 28.21 -14.09 1.45
CA CYS A 290 27.72 -12.79 1.03
C CYS A 290 26.82 -12.97 -0.20
N ILE A 291 25.51 -12.80 -0.01
CA ILE A 291 24.52 -12.96 -1.08
C ILE A 291 24.70 -11.86 -2.13
N GLY A 292 24.79 -12.25 -3.40
CA GLY A 292 25.09 -11.37 -4.53
C GLY A 292 26.57 -11.04 -4.72
N ASN A 293 27.50 -11.72 -4.04
CA ASN A 293 28.94 -11.56 -4.30
C ASN A 293 29.22 -11.71 -5.82
N GLY A 294 29.66 -10.62 -6.45
CA GLY A 294 29.88 -10.57 -7.90
C GLY A 294 28.80 -9.85 -8.72
N ASN A 295 27.59 -9.65 -8.17
CA ASN A 295 26.53 -8.85 -8.82
C ASN A 295 26.90 -7.37 -8.77
N ALA A 296 26.79 -6.70 -9.91
CA ALA A 296 26.91 -5.25 -9.98
C ALA A 296 25.72 -4.62 -9.22
N VAL A 297 26.00 -3.61 -8.41
CA VAL A 297 25.04 -2.83 -7.63
C VAL A 297 25.45 -1.38 -7.81
N LYS A 298 24.51 -0.51 -8.17
CA LYS A 298 24.74 0.94 -8.28
C LYS A 298 23.88 1.68 -7.25
N GLY A 299 24.37 2.72 -6.61
CA GLY A 299 23.53 3.56 -5.73
C GLY A 299 24.16 3.83 -4.38
N LYS A 300 23.36 4.22 -3.39
CA LYS A 300 23.85 4.82 -2.15
C LYS A 300 23.39 4.03 -0.95
N TYR A 301 24.31 3.73 -0.04
CA TYR A 301 24.03 2.98 1.19
C TYR A 301 24.55 3.67 2.45
N VAL A 302 23.88 3.41 3.57
CA VAL A 302 24.23 3.95 4.90
C VAL A 302 24.17 2.84 5.94
N GLY A 303 25.35 2.48 6.44
CA GLY A 303 25.53 1.45 7.45
C GLY A 303 25.49 1.96 8.88
N ASN A 304 25.20 1.06 9.81
CA ASN A 304 25.31 1.35 11.24
C ASN A 304 26.79 1.48 11.65
N LYS A 305 27.11 2.43 12.53
CA LYS A 305 28.48 2.70 13.03
C LYS A 305 29.05 1.58 13.92
N SER A 306 28.21 0.69 14.45
CA SER A 306 28.60 -0.30 15.48
C SER A 306 29.23 -1.60 14.95
N GLY A 307 29.65 -1.67 13.68
CA GLY A 307 30.42 -2.82 13.17
C GLY A 307 29.66 -4.15 13.13
N GLY A 308 28.36 -4.16 13.43
CA GLY A 308 27.50 -5.31 13.17
C GLY A 308 27.40 -5.57 11.68
N VAL A 309 27.43 -6.84 11.29
CA VAL A 309 27.31 -7.28 9.90
C VAL A 309 26.03 -6.70 9.30
N VAL A 310 26.18 -5.87 8.27
CA VAL A 310 25.03 -5.25 7.60
C VAL A 310 24.88 -5.83 6.20
N TYR A 311 23.71 -6.44 5.97
CA TYR A 311 23.40 -7.14 4.74
C TYR A 311 22.63 -6.23 3.78
N TYR A 312 23.26 -5.95 2.65
CA TYR A 312 22.80 -5.07 1.58
C TYR A 312 21.78 -5.82 0.71
N TYR A 313 20.57 -5.28 0.55
CA TYR A 313 19.63 -5.77 -0.47
C TYR A 313 18.99 -4.61 -1.24
N GLY A 314 19.57 -4.34 -2.40
CA GLY A 314 19.01 -3.49 -3.45
C GLY A 314 19.55 -2.07 -3.43
N CYS A 315 20.68 -1.84 -4.10
CA CYS A 315 20.94 -0.56 -4.74
C CYS A 315 21.12 -0.87 -6.23
N TYR A 316 20.28 -0.27 -7.08
CA TYR A 316 20.65 0.04 -8.46
C TYR A 316 20.17 1.48 -8.70
#